data_AF-A0A158JFP4-F1
#
_entry.id   AF-A0A158JFP4-F1
#
_cell.length_a   1.000
_cell.length_b   1.000
_cell.length_c   1.000
_cell.angle_alpha   90.00
_cell.angle_beta   90.00
_cell.angle_gamma   90.00
#
_symmetry.space_group_name_H-M   'P 1'
#
loop_
_entity.id
_entity.type
_entity.pdbx_description
1 polymer ?
#
loop_
_entity_poly.entity_id
_entity_poly.type
_entity_poly.pdbx_seq_one_letter_code
_entity_poly.pdbx_strand_id
1 'polypeptide(L)'
;MTKATLVVAVRGWTSSGEFLLFGRPGGELRADFLSTLADFIPDAEIWAPELDLSMFSMRSAELLSRSLFLQIDEKLRVATHIEHIVILGFSSGSLLARRVFCMAHGAAENGMILHSPASWADKIDRMVMLSGVTRGWEFSSACPAHVRFLGPLLNKVASIVGWWKAKHEPVESTIPLIYQFKRGSPFVVSSRIQYVNVFEELRRRRHLLPASLLRDSGLPSTIFLLGAKDEFISPADCTELGPRAEFVFIELKGSNHIEALEIAGDSEKAQDRRERLIAAIKDEFETLTRKSWTLPPGDIDDYLDPMDIAERNPLSAALDAEVRHAVIIVHGIRDNGFWTKRVAREVKSLGREHGIAVRAPTPSYGYFSMWDFVRPGGREQAAFWFMERYADVRSHFPHAKISFVGHSNGTYIAARALELCSAVQLENVVFTGSVVRRDYCWSRHTGQVRRILNYVGSIDGVVAFLPSVFEHLHIRSLDVGGAGAYGFNEANQSAMFIRTPSAHQPVESVDITEVRFVSGGHDAAIVEDFWPEIARFALLGVAPCRKSIDRTKETDRLFRWAPLVTTLGIFIGALLITLPFTVVAMITGFLPLHGNHSVPTAALVVVGFCGSLAISWLTRRFIRMW
;
A
#
# COMPACT_ATOMS: atom_id res chain seq x y z
N MET A 1 31.65 -14.11 -31.51
CA MET A 1 30.69 -12.99 -31.55
C MET A 1 30.53 -12.51 -30.12
N THR A 2 30.86 -11.26 -29.82
CA THR A 2 30.61 -10.65 -28.51
C THR A 2 29.11 -10.47 -28.34
N LYS A 3 28.54 -11.00 -27.25
CA LYS A 3 27.11 -10.95 -26.95
C LYS A 3 26.71 -9.52 -26.61
N ALA A 4 25.88 -8.86 -27.42
CA ALA A 4 25.54 -7.44 -27.21
C ALA A 4 24.41 -7.25 -26.18
N THR A 5 23.68 -8.32 -25.83
CA THR A 5 22.50 -8.26 -24.96
C THR A 5 22.75 -8.99 -23.65
N LEU A 6 22.44 -8.35 -22.52
CA LEU A 6 22.39 -8.98 -21.20
C LEU A 6 20.93 -9.20 -20.78
N VAL A 7 20.54 -10.44 -20.52
CA VAL A 7 19.24 -10.77 -19.92
C VAL A 7 19.45 -11.00 -18.43
N VAL A 8 18.92 -10.10 -17.60
CA VAL A 8 18.93 -10.20 -16.13
C VAL A 8 17.63 -10.89 -15.68
N ALA A 9 17.72 -12.17 -15.35
CA ALA A 9 16.58 -13.00 -14.99
C ALA A 9 16.35 -13.02 -13.46
N VAL A 10 15.43 -12.18 -13.00
CA VAL A 10 15.07 -11.99 -11.59
C VAL A 10 13.94 -12.92 -11.20
N ARG A 11 14.25 -13.91 -10.36
CA ARG A 11 13.27 -14.88 -9.88
C ARG A 11 12.25 -14.27 -8.90
N GLY A 12 11.15 -14.97 -8.71
CA GLY A 12 10.16 -14.66 -7.69
C GLY A 12 10.33 -15.40 -6.37
N TRP A 13 9.44 -15.08 -5.44
CA TRP A 13 9.22 -15.81 -4.20
C TRP A 13 8.70 -17.22 -4.51
N THR A 14 9.32 -18.23 -3.91
CA THR A 14 8.91 -19.63 -4.11
C THR A 14 8.53 -20.26 -2.78
N SER A 15 7.35 -20.87 -2.72
CA SER A 15 6.96 -21.72 -1.60
C SER A 15 7.60 -23.10 -1.75
N SER A 16 8.76 -23.28 -1.10
CA SER A 16 9.24 -24.49 -0.40
C SER A 16 9.06 -25.92 -0.97
N GLY A 17 8.50 -26.16 -2.16
CA GLY A 17 8.41 -27.51 -2.72
C GLY A 17 9.79 -28.17 -2.76
N GLU A 18 10.81 -27.44 -3.21
CA GLU A 18 12.18 -27.95 -3.25
C GLU A 18 12.90 -27.92 -1.90
N PHE A 19 12.58 -26.98 -1.01
CA PHE A 19 13.22 -26.90 0.32
C PHE A 19 12.70 -28.00 1.27
N LEU A 20 11.38 -28.20 1.32
CA LEU A 20 10.74 -29.21 2.17
C LEU A 20 11.02 -30.64 1.69
N LEU A 21 11.25 -30.85 0.38
CA LEU A 21 11.53 -32.18 -0.18
C LEU A 21 13.03 -32.48 -0.32
N PHE A 22 13.90 -31.48 -0.56
CA PHE A 22 15.30 -31.72 -0.94
C PHE A 22 16.36 -30.98 -0.11
N GLY A 23 15.96 -30.21 0.90
CA GLY A 23 16.91 -29.57 1.83
C GLY A 23 17.86 -28.54 1.19
N ARG A 24 17.57 -28.08 -0.03
CA ARG A 24 18.32 -27.01 -0.71
C ARG A 24 17.61 -25.68 -0.49
N PRO A 25 18.34 -24.57 -0.27
CA PRO A 25 17.75 -23.23 -0.27
C PRO A 25 16.92 -23.04 -1.54
N GLY A 26 15.60 -22.87 -1.43
CA GLY A 26 14.77 -22.51 -2.58
C GLY A 26 15.25 -21.16 -3.10
N GLY A 27 15.89 -21.15 -4.27
CA GLY A 27 16.93 -20.14 -4.49
C GLY A 27 17.15 -19.65 -5.92
N GLU A 28 16.86 -20.46 -6.94
CA GLU A 28 17.29 -20.18 -8.31
C GLU A 28 16.14 -20.41 -9.29
N LEU A 29 16.19 -19.73 -10.44
CA LEU A 29 15.39 -20.16 -11.59
C LEU A 29 15.85 -21.57 -11.97
N ARG A 30 14.93 -22.41 -12.45
CA ARG A 30 15.27 -23.79 -12.82
C ARG A 30 16.41 -23.79 -13.84
N ALA A 31 17.39 -24.67 -13.65
CA ALA A 31 18.56 -24.74 -14.52
C ALA A 31 18.18 -25.01 -15.99
N ASP A 32 17.14 -25.81 -16.22
CA ASP A 32 16.61 -26.11 -17.56
C ASP A 32 15.97 -24.89 -18.24
N PHE A 33 15.32 -24.01 -17.47
CA PHE A 33 14.80 -22.74 -17.97
C PHE A 33 15.94 -21.82 -18.44
N LEU A 34 16.98 -21.66 -17.61
CA LEU A 34 18.12 -20.80 -17.94
C LEU A 34 18.94 -21.35 -19.12
N SER A 35 19.19 -22.67 -19.16
CA SER A 35 19.90 -23.29 -20.27
C SER A 35 19.10 -23.17 -21.57
N THR A 36 17.78 -23.41 -21.53
CA THR A 36 16.91 -23.25 -22.70
C THR A 36 16.91 -21.81 -23.21
N LEU A 37 16.86 -20.80 -22.34
CA LEU A 37 17.00 -19.41 -22.78
C LEU A 37 18.35 -19.14 -23.44
N ALA A 38 19.44 -19.67 -22.89
CA ALA A 38 20.77 -19.50 -23.44
C ALA A 38 20.93 -20.18 -24.82
N ASP A 39 20.31 -21.34 -25.01
CA ASP A 39 20.36 -22.11 -26.26
C ASP A 39 19.60 -21.40 -27.39
N PHE A 40 18.44 -20.81 -27.08
CA PHE A 40 17.58 -20.16 -28.06
C PHE A 40 17.88 -18.66 -28.27
N ILE A 41 18.70 -18.07 -27.40
CA ILE A 41 19.15 -16.68 -27.50
C ILE A 41 20.70 -16.66 -27.42
N PRO A 42 21.40 -17.27 -28.39
CA PRO A 42 22.85 -17.47 -28.34
C PRO A 42 23.63 -16.15 -28.38
N ASP A 43 23.00 -15.09 -28.88
CA ASP A 43 23.49 -13.71 -28.95
C ASP A 43 23.35 -12.92 -27.63
N ALA A 44 22.69 -13.49 -26.61
CA ALA A 44 22.54 -12.87 -25.30
C ALA A 44 23.33 -13.60 -24.21
N GLU A 45 23.79 -12.84 -23.22
CA GLU A 45 24.27 -13.34 -21.95
C GLU A 45 23.08 -13.48 -21.00
N ILE A 46 22.76 -14.71 -20.60
CA ILE A 46 21.70 -14.96 -19.61
C ILE A 46 22.33 -15.00 -18.22
N TRP A 47 21.87 -14.13 -17.32
CA TRP A 47 22.36 -14.06 -15.96
C TRP A 47 21.21 -14.01 -14.96
N ALA A 48 21.21 -14.93 -14.01
CA ALA A 48 20.27 -14.97 -12.90
C ALA A 48 21.01 -14.62 -11.59
N PRO A 49 20.77 -13.44 -11.00
CA PRO A 49 21.41 -13.04 -9.74
C PRO A 49 20.90 -13.89 -8.57
N GLU A 50 21.82 -14.26 -7.67
CA GLU A 50 21.47 -14.93 -6.43
C GLU A 50 20.84 -13.94 -5.44
N LEU A 51 19.60 -14.20 -5.05
CA LEU A 51 18.84 -13.39 -4.10
C LEU A 51 18.23 -14.29 -3.03
N ASP A 52 18.35 -13.91 -1.76
CA ASP A 52 17.61 -14.56 -0.68
C ASP A 52 16.15 -14.10 -0.70
N LEU A 53 15.31 -14.84 -1.43
CA LEU A 53 13.85 -14.70 -1.45
C LEU A 53 13.17 -15.91 -0.81
N SER A 54 13.80 -16.50 0.21
CA SER A 54 13.25 -17.65 0.93
C SER A 54 11.93 -17.32 1.64
N MET A 55 11.10 -18.34 1.90
CA MET A 55 9.77 -18.19 2.51
C MET A 55 9.78 -17.39 3.82
N PHE A 56 10.83 -17.55 4.64
CA PHE A 56 11.01 -16.89 5.93
C PHE A 56 12.14 -15.85 5.92
N SER A 57 12.45 -15.31 4.75
CA SER A 57 13.44 -14.25 4.62
C SER A 57 12.96 -12.99 5.37
N MET A 58 13.86 -12.42 6.17
CA MET A 58 13.68 -11.14 6.87
C MET A 58 14.48 -10.02 6.19
N ARG A 59 14.90 -10.23 4.94
CA ARG A 59 15.56 -9.23 4.11
C ARG A 59 14.62 -8.05 3.85
N SER A 60 15.17 -6.86 3.68
CA SER A 60 14.41 -5.71 3.18
C SER A 60 14.28 -5.81 1.67
N ALA A 61 13.06 -5.70 1.14
CA ALA A 61 12.81 -5.65 -0.30
C ALA A 61 13.57 -4.48 -0.96
N GLU A 62 13.70 -3.37 -0.23
CA GLU A 62 14.46 -2.20 -0.66
C GLU A 62 15.95 -2.50 -0.76
N LEU A 63 16.53 -3.10 0.29
CA LEU A 63 17.96 -3.45 0.31
C LEU A 63 18.28 -4.58 -0.69
N LEU A 64 17.35 -5.51 -0.91
CA LEU A 64 17.46 -6.52 -1.97
C LEU A 64 17.48 -5.88 -3.35
N SER A 65 16.58 -4.93 -3.62
CA SER A 65 16.56 -4.20 -4.89
C SER A 65 17.84 -3.39 -5.09
N ARG A 66 18.33 -2.72 -4.03
CA ARG A 66 19.60 -2.00 -4.07
C ARG A 66 20.80 -2.92 -4.29
N SER A 67 20.82 -4.09 -3.66
CA SER A 67 21.86 -5.10 -3.89
C SER A 67 21.86 -5.56 -5.36
N LEU A 68 20.67 -5.87 -5.90
CA LEU A 68 20.52 -6.25 -7.30
C LEU A 68 21.00 -5.14 -8.26
N PHE A 69 20.61 -3.89 -7.99
CA PHE A 69 21.09 -2.72 -8.73
C PHE A 69 22.64 -2.64 -8.74
N LEU A 70 23.29 -2.78 -7.59
CA LEU A 70 24.75 -2.73 -7.48
C LEU A 70 25.44 -3.92 -8.17
N GLN A 71 24.83 -5.11 -8.13
CA GLN A 71 25.36 -6.27 -8.86
C GLN A 71 25.31 -6.08 -10.37
N ILE A 72 24.22 -5.49 -10.91
CA ILE A 72 24.11 -5.14 -12.33
C ILE A 72 25.16 -4.08 -12.68
N ASP A 73 25.31 -3.04 -11.85
CA ASP A 73 26.27 -1.96 -12.07
C ASP A 73 27.71 -2.49 -12.15
N GLU A 74 28.10 -3.33 -11.19
CA GLU A 74 29.44 -3.95 -11.18
C GLU A 74 29.65 -4.86 -12.39
N LYS A 75 28.65 -5.65 -12.76
CA LYS A 75 28.73 -6.54 -13.93
C LYS A 75 28.95 -5.74 -15.21
N LEU A 76 28.24 -4.62 -15.38
CA LEU A 76 28.33 -3.77 -16.58
C LEU A 76 29.59 -2.90 -16.61
N ARG A 77 30.20 -2.63 -15.45
CA ARG A 77 31.53 -2.01 -15.36
C ARG A 77 32.61 -2.89 -15.99
N VAL A 78 32.48 -4.21 -15.84
CA VAL A 78 33.39 -5.21 -16.42
C VAL A 78 32.98 -5.58 -17.85
N ALA A 79 31.69 -5.76 -18.10
CA ALA A 79 31.14 -6.19 -19.38
C ALA A 79 30.83 -5.00 -20.30
N THR A 80 31.86 -4.26 -20.73
CA THR A 80 31.72 -3.05 -21.56
C THR A 80 31.13 -3.31 -22.95
N HIS A 81 31.12 -4.56 -23.40
CA HIS A 81 30.56 -5.02 -24.68
C HIS A 81 29.02 -5.14 -24.69
N ILE A 82 28.36 -5.01 -23.54
CA ILE A 82 26.90 -5.04 -23.44
C ILE A 82 26.32 -3.70 -23.88
N GLU A 83 25.45 -3.73 -24.88
CA GLU A 83 24.76 -2.57 -25.45
C GLU A 83 23.29 -2.52 -25.06
N HIS A 84 22.66 -3.69 -24.90
CA HIS A 84 21.24 -3.83 -24.57
C HIS A 84 21.04 -4.65 -23.29
N ILE A 85 20.09 -4.24 -22.46
CA ILE A 85 19.72 -4.93 -21.22
C ILE A 85 18.24 -5.27 -21.28
N VAL A 86 17.93 -6.54 -21.03
CA VAL A 86 16.58 -7.05 -20.83
C VAL A 86 16.44 -7.45 -19.37
N ILE A 87 15.52 -6.82 -18.64
CA ILE A 87 15.23 -7.22 -17.26
C ILE A 87 14.00 -8.14 -17.28
N LEU A 88 14.21 -9.42 -17.01
CA LEU A 88 13.17 -10.44 -16.97
C LEU A 88 12.78 -10.72 -15.51
N GLY A 89 11.61 -10.29 -15.08
CA GLY A 89 11.05 -10.59 -13.76
C GLY A 89 10.05 -11.74 -13.81
N PHE A 90 10.24 -12.76 -12.98
CA PHE A 90 9.24 -13.81 -12.76
C PHE A 90 8.51 -13.61 -11.44
N SER A 91 7.18 -13.73 -11.41
CA SER A 91 6.39 -13.61 -10.17
C SER A 91 6.77 -12.36 -9.38
N SER A 92 7.11 -12.46 -8.09
CA SER A 92 7.50 -11.30 -7.27
C SER A 92 8.85 -10.69 -7.67
N GLY A 93 9.64 -11.38 -8.50
CA GLY A 93 10.85 -10.84 -9.12
C GLY A 93 10.54 -9.65 -10.02
N SER A 94 9.33 -9.57 -10.56
CA SER A 94 8.81 -8.41 -11.31
C SER A 94 8.78 -7.13 -10.47
N LEU A 95 8.51 -7.23 -9.16
CA LEU A 95 8.54 -6.08 -8.26
C LEU A 95 9.96 -5.55 -8.05
N LEU A 96 10.93 -6.47 -7.89
CA LEU A 96 12.35 -6.14 -7.74
C LEU A 96 12.92 -5.58 -9.05
N ALA A 97 12.60 -6.22 -10.18
CA ALA A 97 12.97 -5.77 -11.52
C ALA A 97 12.50 -4.32 -11.76
N ARG A 98 11.22 -4.03 -11.46
CA ARG A 98 10.67 -2.67 -11.52
C ARG A 98 11.41 -1.71 -10.61
N ARG A 99 11.67 -2.09 -9.36
CA ARG A 99 12.39 -1.21 -8.43
C ARG A 99 13.79 -0.88 -8.93
N VAL A 100 14.51 -1.87 -9.47
CA VAL A 100 15.85 -1.69 -10.04
C VAL A 100 15.82 -0.80 -11.28
N PHE A 101 14.84 -0.99 -12.16
CA PHE A 101 14.62 -0.08 -13.29
C PHE A 101 14.43 1.36 -12.80
N CYS A 102 13.60 1.58 -11.78
CA CYS A 102 13.41 2.91 -11.21
C CYS A 102 14.70 3.50 -10.64
N MET A 103 15.46 2.70 -9.87
CA MET A 103 16.76 3.10 -9.31
C MET A 103 17.76 3.48 -10.41
N ALA A 104 17.82 2.71 -11.50
CA ALA A 104 18.69 2.98 -12.64
C ALA A 104 18.39 4.34 -13.27
N HIS A 105 17.12 4.74 -13.36
CA HIS A 105 16.74 6.07 -13.87
C HIS A 105 16.80 7.19 -12.81
N GLY A 106 17.33 6.91 -11.62
CA GLY A 106 17.57 7.90 -10.56
C GLY A 106 16.43 8.08 -9.57
N ALA A 107 15.45 7.18 -9.51
CA ALA A 107 14.35 7.29 -8.55
C ALA A 107 14.85 7.08 -7.11
N ALA A 108 14.56 8.04 -6.23
CA ALA A 108 14.78 7.95 -4.80
C ALA A 108 13.59 7.30 -4.07
N GLU A 109 13.80 6.82 -2.85
CA GLU A 109 12.78 6.11 -2.05
C GLU A 109 11.47 6.90 -1.88
N ASN A 110 11.54 8.22 -1.78
CA ASN A 110 10.41 9.13 -1.66
C ASN A 110 9.65 9.39 -2.99
N GLY A 111 9.96 8.65 -4.05
CA GLY A 111 9.32 8.80 -5.35
C GLY A 111 9.90 9.91 -6.23
N MET A 112 10.79 10.77 -5.73
CA MET A 112 11.42 11.81 -6.52
C MET A 112 12.46 11.22 -7.49
N ILE A 113 12.58 11.80 -8.69
CA ILE A 113 13.64 11.41 -9.62
C ILE A 113 14.82 12.36 -9.45
N LEU A 114 15.97 11.81 -9.04
CA LEU A 114 17.22 12.53 -8.91
C LEU A 114 17.91 12.65 -10.28
N HIS A 115 18.69 13.72 -10.47
CA HIS A 115 19.42 14.00 -11.72
C HIS A 115 20.69 13.15 -11.92
N SER A 116 20.75 11.94 -11.35
CA SER A 116 21.90 11.04 -11.41
C SER A 116 21.46 9.62 -11.79
N PRO A 117 21.01 9.39 -13.05
CA PRO A 117 20.77 8.04 -13.53
C PRO A 117 22.08 7.24 -13.59
N ALA A 118 21.97 5.92 -13.51
CA ALA A 118 23.09 5.02 -13.74
C ALA A 118 23.58 5.12 -15.19
N SER A 119 24.88 4.91 -15.42
CA SER A 119 25.48 5.00 -16.76
C SER A 119 24.94 3.96 -17.76
N TRP A 120 24.27 2.92 -17.26
CA TRP A 120 23.65 1.87 -18.04
C TRP A 120 22.11 1.98 -18.12
N ALA A 121 21.51 2.99 -17.51
CA ALA A 121 20.05 3.13 -17.49
C ALA A 121 19.45 3.19 -18.90
N ASP A 122 20.09 3.94 -19.81
CA ASP A 122 19.65 4.05 -21.21
C ASP A 122 19.94 2.79 -22.04
N LYS A 123 20.68 1.80 -21.50
CA LYS A 123 20.87 0.49 -22.14
C LYS A 123 19.71 -0.47 -21.86
N ILE A 124 18.81 -0.15 -20.92
CA ILE A 124 17.63 -0.98 -20.66
C ILE A 124 16.68 -0.84 -21.85
N ASP A 125 16.58 -1.89 -22.65
CA ASP A 125 15.76 -1.94 -23.86
C ASP A 125 14.33 -2.37 -23.55
N ARG A 126 14.16 -3.29 -22.60
CA ARG A 126 12.83 -3.78 -22.22
C ARG A 126 12.78 -4.43 -20.86
N MET A 127 11.59 -4.40 -20.28
CA MET A 127 11.20 -5.14 -19.10
C MET A 127 10.22 -6.25 -19.50
N VAL A 128 10.56 -7.49 -19.16
CA VAL A 128 9.73 -8.66 -19.44
C VAL A 128 9.20 -9.21 -18.12
N MET A 129 7.89 -9.22 -17.95
CA MET A 129 7.20 -9.63 -16.72
C MET A 129 6.48 -10.96 -16.95
N LEU A 130 7.14 -12.06 -16.57
CA LEU A 130 6.61 -13.42 -16.71
C LEU A 130 5.79 -13.79 -15.47
N SER A 131 4.47 -13.94 -15.62
CA SER A 131 3.52 -14.13 -14.52
C SER A 131 3.84 -13.16 -13.36
N GLY A 132 3.94 -11.85 -13.66
CA GLY A 132 4.43 -10.86 -12.70
C GLY A 132 3.38 -10.34 -11.71
N VAL A 133 3.61 -10.49 -10.40
CA VAL A 133 2.72 -9.95 -9.33
C VAL A 133 2.96 -8.45 -9.09
N THR A 134 2.80 -7.63 -10.12
CA THR A 134 3.24 -6.22 -10.10
C THR A 134 2.47 -5.31 -9.13
N ARG A 135 1.19 -5.63 -8.85
CA ARG A 135 0.37 -5.04 -7.77
C ARG A 135 0.61 -5.62 -6.38
N GLY A 136 1.53 -6.57 -6.25
CA GLY A 136 1.69 -7.40 -5.07
C GLY A 136 0.64 -8.52 -4.98
N TRP A 137 0.90 -9.51 -4.13
CA TRP A 137 0.00 -10.65 -3.97
C TRP A 137 -1.13 -10.35 -2.98
N GLU A 138 -2.26 -11.02 -3.19
CA GLU A 138 -3.42 -11.04 -2.30
C GLU A 138 -4.11 -12.41 -2.40
N PHE A 139 -4.74 -12.88 -1.33
CA PHE A 139 -5.58 -14.08 -1.43
C PHE A 139 -6.90 -13.71 -2.10
N SER A 140 -7.07 -14.14 -3.35
CA SER A 140 -8.32 -13.97 -4.08
C SER A 140 -9.18 -15.24 -4.00
N SER A 141 -10.42 -15.13 -4.47
CA SER A 141 -11.30 -16.30 -4.64
C SER A 141 -10.77 -17.30 -5.68
N ALA A 142 -9.91 -16.85 -6.59
CA ALA A 142 -9.30 -17.66 -7.64
C ALA A 142 -8.14 -18.54 -7.13
N CYS A 143 -7.56 -18.22 -5.97
CA CYS A 143 -6.54 -19.08 -5.36
C CYS A 143 -7.12 -20.46 -5.02
N PRO A 144 -6.34 -21.55 -5.17
CA PRO A 144 -6.79 -22.90 -4.83
C PRO A 144 -7.28 -22.97 -3.38
N ALA A 145 -8.30 -23.79 -3.11
CA ALA A 145 -8.92 -23.89 -1.79
C ALA A 145 -7.89 -24.18 -0.68
N HIS A 146 -6.93 -25.06 -0.94
CA HIS A 146 -5.86 -25.37 0.02
C HIS A 146 -5.00 -24.14 0.35
N VAL A 147 -4.67 -23.27 -0.61
CA VAL A 147 -3.96 -22.01 -0.37
C VAL A 147 -4.81 -21.04 0.44
N ARG A 148 -6.12 -20.94 0.15
CA ARG A 148 -7.04 -20.07 0.89
C ARG A 148 -7.19 -20.47 2.37
N PHE A 149 -7.16 -21.77 2.68
CA PHE A 149 -7.28 -22.26 4.06
C PHE A 149 -5.94 -22.36 4.80
N LEU A 150 -4.87 -22.79 4.12
CA LEU A 150 -3.53 -22.95 4.72
C LEU A 150 -2.73 -21.65 4.73
N GLY A 151 -2.95 -20.76 3.76
CA GLY A 151 -2.25 -19.49 3.61
C GLY A 151 -2.31 -18.61 4.85
N PRO A 152 -3.48 -18.37 5.47
CA PRO A 152 -3.58 -17.62 6.72
C PRO A 152 -2.80 -18.27 7.88
N LEU A 153 -2.76 -19.60 7.94
CA LEU A 153 -1.99 -20.33 8.95
C LEU A 153 -0.49 -20.18 8.70
N LEU A 154 -0.03 -20.38 7.45
CA LEU A 154 1.37 -20.18 7.04
C LEU A 154 1.83 -18.75 7.30
N ASN A 155 0.98 -17.78 7.04
CA ASN A 155 1.21 -16.38 7.39
C ASN A 155 1.39 -16.20 8.90
N LYS A 156 0.53 -16.79 9.72
CA LYS A 156 0.69 -16.73 11.17
C LYS A 156 2.01 -17.36 11.61
N VAL A 157 2.39 -18.50 11.03
CA VAL A 157 3.69 -19.14 11.28
C VAL A 157 4.85 -18.23 10.86
N ALA A 158 4.82 -17.67 9.66
CA ALA A 158 5.86 -16.77 9.17
C ALA A 158 5.99 -15.51 10.04
N SER A 159 4.87 -15.01 10.58
CA SER A 159 4.86 -13.86 11.51
C SER A 159 5.51 -14.23 12.85
N ILE A 160 5.24 -15.42 13.39
CA ILE A 160 5.83 -15.91 14.63
C ILE A 160 7.33 -16.15 14.46
N VAL A 161 7.71 -16.82 13.36
CA VAL A 161 9.12 -17.07 13.02
C VAL A 161 9.85 -15.75 12.80
N GLY A 162 9.24 -14.82 12.06
CA GLY A 162 9.81 -13.49 11.81
C GLY A 162 9.98 -12.68 13.08
N TRP A 163 8.98 -12.67 13.97
CA TRP A 163 9.09 -12.05 15.30
C TRP A 163 10.21 -12.68 16.14
N TRP A 164 10.32 -14.00 16.12
CA TRP A 164 11.38 -14.71 16.83
C TRP A 164 12.76 -14.34 16.30
N LYS A 165 12.95 -14.37 14.96
CA LYS A 165 14.22 -13.97 14.31
C LYS A 165 14.58 -12.52 14.63
N ALA A 166 13.63 -11.60 14.48
CA ALA A 166 13.84 -10.18 14.74
C ALA A 166 14.27 -9.88 16.19
N LYS A 167 13.96 -10.79 17.14
CA LYS A 167 14.35 -10.66 18.54
C LYS A 167 15.73 -11.25 18.85
N HIS A 168 16.21 -12.24 18.09
CA HIS A 168 17.42 -13.00 18.42
C HIS A 168 18.56 -12.83 17.39
N GLU A 169 18.25 -12.29 16.22
CA GLU A 169 19.19 -12.14 15.11
C GLU A 169 19.16 -10.70 14.59
N PRO A 170 20.29 -10.17 14.10
CA PRO A 170 20.29 -8.91 13.35
C PRO A 170 19.54 -9.14 12.03
N VAL A 171 18.34 -8.57 11.92
CA VAL A 171 17.51 -8.64 10.71
C VAL A 171 17.48 -7.30 9.99
N GLU A 172 17.41 -7.32 8.67
CA GLU A 172 17.26 -6.11 7.85
C GLU A 172 15.85 -5.51 7.94
N SER A 173 14.85 -6.33 8.22
CA SER A 173 13.45 -5.93 8.32
C SER A 173 12.78 -6.59 9.52
N THR A 174 11.83 -5.89 10.14
CA THR A 174 10.99 -6.40 11.23
C THR A 174 9.78 -7.19 10.71
N ILE A 175 9.52 -7.16 9.41
CA ILE A 175 8.44 -7.91 8.75
C ILE A 175 9.01 -8.88 7.69
N PRO A 176 8.49 -10.12 7.61
CA PRO A 176 8.85 -11.07 6.56
C PRO A 176 8.78 -10.46 5.16
N LEU A 177 9.73 -10.82 4.29
CA LEU A 177 9.83 -10.33 2.92
C LEU A 177 8.53 -10.53 2.13
N ILE A 178 7.87 -11.67 2.31
CA ILE A 178 6.61 -11.95 1.63
C ILE A 178 5.54 -10.89 1.95
N TYR A 179 5.49 -10.35 3.16
CA TYR A 179 4.54 -9.26 3.48
C TYR A 179 4.92 -7.92 2.86
N GLN A 180 6.20 -7.70 2.59
CA GLN A 180 6.68 -6.53 1.84
C GLN A 180 6.28 -6.62 0.35
N PHE A 181 5.90 -7.79 -0.15
CA PHE A 181 5.33 -7.99 -1.50
C PHE A 181 3.81 -8.07 -1.53
N LYS A 182 3.14 -7.89 -0.39
CA LYS A 182 1.67 -7.90 -0.33
C LYS A 182 1.11 -6.68 -1.07
N ARG A 183 -0.06 -6.85 -1.70
CA ARG A 183 -0.83 -5.75 -2.27
C ARG A 183 -1.02 -4.60 -1.27
N GLY A 184 -0.79 -3.38 -1.74
CA GLY A 184 -0.87 -2.16 -0.94
C GLY A 184 0.27 -1.94 0.07
N SER A 185 1.25 -2.84 0.17
CA SER A 185 2.42 -2.62 1.04
C SER A 185 3.29 -1.45 0.55
N PRO A 186 4.09 -0.83 1.43
CA PRO A 186 4.90 0.35 1.08
C PRO A 186 5.87 0.13 -0.08
N PHE A 187 6.53 -1.03 -0.13
CA PHE A 187 7.48 -1.35 -1.20
C PHE A 187 6.76 -1.46 -2.57
N VAL A 188 5.63 -2.17 -2.61
CA VAL A 188 4.82 -2.29 -3.81
C VAL A 188 4.31 -0.91 -4.26
N VAL A 189 3.71 -0.13 -3.37
CA VAL A 189 3.12 1.17 -3.71
C VAL A 189 4.18 2.19 -4.11
N SER A 190 5.29 2.29 -3.38
CA SER A 190 6.37 3.23 -3.73
C SER A 190 7.02 2.88 -5.06
N SER A 191 7.27 1.60 -5.35
CA SER A 191 7.78 1.18 -6.66
C SER A 191 6.82 1.50 -7.80
N ARG A 192 5.50 1.42 -7.57
CA ARG A 192 4.49 1.87 -8.56
C ARG A 192 4.57 3.38 -8.82
N ILE A 193 4.59 4.19 -7.77
CA ILE A 193 4.66 5.66 -7.90
C ILE A 193 5.95 6.09 -8.61
N GLN A 194 7.09 5.50 -8.21
CA GLN A 194 8.38 5.76 -8.86
C GLN A 194 8.37 5.43 -10.33
N TYR A 195 7.75 4.31 -10.71
CA TYR A 195 7.71 3.88 -12.10
C TYR A 195 6.98 4.90 -12.98
N VAL A 196 5.83 5.40 -12.52
CA VAL A 196 5.12 6.50 -13.20
C VAL A 196 6.01 7.74 -13.30
N ASN A 197 6.67 8.13 -12.22
CA ASN A 197 7.51 9.32 -12.19
C ASN A 197 8.74 9.19 -13.11
N VAL A 198 9.32 7.99 -13.24
CA VAL A 198 10.41 7.72 -14.18
C VAL A 198 9.93 7.86 -15.62
N PHE A 199 8.77 7.30 -15.96
CA PHE A 199 8.18 7.42 -17.29
C PHE A 199 7.95 8.89 -17.65
N GLU A 200 7.37 9.68 -16.74
CA GLU A 200 7.17 11.11 -16.95
C GLU A 200 8.48 11.90 -17.08
N GLU A 201 9.49 11.57 -16.27
CA GLU A 201 10.81 12.19 -16.37
C GLU A 201 11.49 11.85 -17.70
N LEU A 202 11.34 10.62 -18.19
CA LEU A 202 11.85 10.22 -19.50
C LEU A 202 11.14 10.99 -20.64
N ARG A 203 9.81 11.15 -20.59
CA ARG A 203 9.06 12.01 -21.54
C ARG A 203 9.64 13.42 -21.54
N ARG A 204 9.84 13.99 -20.35
CA ARG A 204 10.37 15.34 -20.17
C ARG A 204 11.78 15.50 -20.73
N ARG A 205 12.70 14.57 -20.43
CA ARG A 205 14.09 14.58 -20.92
C ARG A 205 14.18 14.48 -22.44
N ARG A 206 13.24 13.78 -23.06
CA ARG A 206 13.15 13.62 -24.52
C ARG A 206 12.25 14.66 -25.20
N HIS A 207 11.74 15.64 -24.46
CA HIS A 207 10.84 16.69 -24.96
C HIS A 207 9.59 16.13 -25.67
N LEU A 208 9.06 15.00 -25.17
CA LEU A 208 7.89 14.36 -25.74
C LEU A 208 6.60 15.02 -25.25
N LEU A 209 5.57 14.98 -26.09
CA LEU A 209 4.24 15.42 -25.68
C LEU A 209 3.64 14.43 -24.67
N PRO A 210 2.74 14.85 -23.78
CA PRO A 210 2.16 13.97 -22.75
C PRO A 210 1.47 12.71 -23.29
N ALA A 211 0.93 12.78 -24.52
CA ALA A 211 0.29 11.65 -25.19
C ALA A 211 1.25 10.79 -26.03
N SER A 212 2.52 11.18 -26.15
CA SER A 212 3.53 10.44 -26.90
C SER A 212 3.90 9.14 -26.18
N LEU A 213 4.04 8.08 -26.98
CA LEU A 213 4.48 6.79 -26.50
C LEU A 213 6.00 6.78 -26.39
N LEU A 214 6.51 6.39 -25.24
CA LEU A 214 7.93 6.42 -24.93
C LEU A 214 8.74 5.55 -25.89
N ARG A 215 8.19 4.40 -26.26
CA ARG A 215 8.83 3.47 -27.21
C ARG A 215 9.14 4.12 -28.57
N ASP A 216 8.31 5.07 -29.02
CA ASP A 216 8.50 5.74 -30.32
C ASP A 216 9.76 6.62 -30.30
N SER A 217 10.30 6.86 -29.11
CA SER A 217 11.52 7.62 -28.84
C SER A 217 12.70 6.73 -28.44
N GLY A 218 12.60 5.40 -28.64
CA GLY A 218 13.65 4.44 -28.32
C GLY A 218 13.83 4.20 -26.82
N LEU A 219 12.77 4.39 -26.02
CA LEU A 219 12.78 4.14 -24.58
C LEU A 219 12.16 2.77 -24.24
N PRO A 220 12.52 2.19 -23.08
CA PRO A 220 12.24 0.80 -22.78
C PRO A 220 10.76 0.41 -22.87
N SER A 221 10.50 -0.73 -23.49
CA SER A 221 9.17 -1.33 -23.57
C SER A 221 8.90 -2.26 -22.39
N THR A 222 7.62 -2.43 -22.02
CA THR A 222 7.23 -3.37 -20.95
C THR A 222 6.26 -4.40 -21.49
N ILE A 223 6.61 -5.67 -21.31
CA ILE A 223 5.92 -6.80 -21.90
C ILE A 223 5.52 -7.76 -20.79
N PHE A 224 4.23 -8.08 -20.70
CA PHE A 224 3.68 -9.02 -19.74
C PHE A 224 3.37 -10.35 -20.42
N LEU A 225 3.83 -11.45 -19.82
CA LEU A 225 3.44 -12.80 -20.22
C LEU A 225 2.56 -13.40 -19.13
N LEU A 226 1.30 -13.69 -19.44
CA LEU A 226 0.25 -14.01 -18.48
C LEU A 226 -0.23 -15.44 -18.66
N GLY A 227 -0.17 -16.26 -17.62
CA GLY A 227 -0.77 -17.59 -17.63
C GLY A 227 -2.29 -17.52 -17.81
N ALA A 228 -2.85 -18.15 -18.84
CA ALA A 228 -4.31 -18.19 -19.06
C ALA A 228 -5.08 -18.88 -17.91
N LYS A 229 -4.38 -19.64 -17.05
CA LYS A 229 -4.90 -20.33 -15.88
C LYS A 229 -4.16 -19.93 -14.60
N ASP A 230 -3.52 -18.77 -14.59
CA ASP A 230 -2.76 -18.28 -13.44
C ASP A 230 -3.70 -18.10 -12.24
N GLU A 231 -3.35 -18.77 -11.13
CA GLU A 231 -4.14 -18.85 -9.92
C GLU A 231 -3.77 -17.79 -8.87
N PHE A 232 -2.75 -16.98 -9.15
CA PHE A 232 -2.27 -15.90 -8.29
C PHE A 232 -2.41 -14.51 -8.91
N ILE A 233 -2.44 -14.42 -10.24
CA ILE A 233 -2.48 -13.16 -10.98
C ILE A 233 -3.66 -13.16 -11.94
N SER A 234 -4.47 -12.12 -11.86
CA SER A 234 -5.42 -11.80 -12.93
C SER A 234 -4.77 -10.86 -13.96
N PRO A 235 -5.24 -10.85 -15.22
CA PRO A 235 -4.80 -9.84 -16.19
C PRO A 235 -4.96 -8.39 -15.69
N ALA A 236 -5.99 -8.12 -14.87
CA ALA A 236 -6.22 -6.82 -14.22
C ALA A 236 -5.16 -6.46 -13.15
N ASP A 237 -4.40 -7.44 -12.66
CA ASP A 237 -3.27 -7.19 -11.75
C ASP A 237 -2.00 -6.75 -12.51
N CYS A 238 -1.98 -6.92 -13.84
CA CYS A 238 -0.90 -6.51 -14.72
C CYS A 238 -1.20 -5.20 -15.45
N THR A 239 -2.41 -4.64 -15.31
CA THR A 239 -2.73 -3.30 -15.78
C THR A 239 -2.15 -2.28 -14.80
N GLU A 240 -0.86 -2.02 -14.96
CA GLU A 240 -0.12 -1.13 -14.10
C GLU A 240 0.56 -0.01 -14.91
N LEU A 241 0.23 1.24 -14.53
CA LEU A 241 1.06 2.45 -14.59
C LEU A 241 1.33 3.09 -15.96
N GLY A 242 0.47 4.02 -16.35
CA GLY A 242 0.64 4.86 -17.55
C GLY A 242 -0.29 4.50 -18.70
N PRO A 243 -0.11 5.11 -19.89
CA PRO A 243 -0.93 4.81 -21.06
C PRO A 243 -0.78 3.33 -21.44
N ARG A 244 -1.89 2.60 -21.54
CA ARG A 244 -1.86 1.15 -21.82
C ARG A 244 -1.18 0.77 -23.13
N ALA A 245 -1.15 1.70 -24.07
CA ALA A 245 -0.46 1.55 -25.33
C ALA A 245 1.05 1.34 -25.16
N GLU A 246 1.65 1.65 -24.00
CA GLU A 246 3.07 1.40 -23.68
C GLU A 246 3.35 -0.09 -23.36
N PHE A 247 2.31 -0.90 -23.16
CA PHE A 247 2.42 -2.28 -22.73
C PHE A 247 2.01 -3.27 -23.82
N VAL A 248 2.66 -4.43 -23.83
CA VAL A 248 2.22 -5.62 -24.58
C VAL A 248 1.79 -6.68 -23.59
N PHE A 249 0.61 -7.24 -23.79
CA PHE A 249 0.09 -8.35 -22.99
C PHE A 249 0.07 -9.60 -23.86
N ILE A 250 0.85 -10.60 -23.47
CA ILE A 250 0.97 -11.87 -24.16
C ILE A 250 0.33 -12.93 -23.28
N GLU A 251 -0.69 -13.60 -23.78
CA GLU A 251 -1.25 -14.75 -23.06
C GLU A 251 -0.29 -15.94 -23.18
N LEU A 252 -0.24 -16.83 -22.17
CA LEU A 252 0.43 -18.13 -22.21
C LEU A 252 -0.63 -19.21 -22.10
N LYS A 253 -0.98 -19.81 -23.25
CA LYS A 253 -2.14 -20.71 -23.36
C LYS A 253 -2.02 -21.89 -22.41
N GLY A 254 -3.09 -22.12 -21.65
CA GLY A 254 -3.22 -23.27 -20.76
C GLY A 254 -2.17 -23.37 -19.66
N SER A 255 -1.51 -22.26 -19.31
CA SER A 255 -0.43 -22.21 -18.32
C SER A 255 -0.93 -21.63 -17.00
N ASN A 256 -0.57 -22.29 -15.90
CA ASN A 256 -0.69 -21.73 -14.55
C ASN A 256 0.55 -20.89 -14.19
N HIS A 257 0.62 -20.38 -12.97
CA HIS A 257 1.68 -19.47 -12.53
C HIS A 257 3.10 -20.04 -12.63
N ILE A 258 3.30 -21.31 -12.24
CA ILE A 258 4.62 -21.95 -12.23
C ILE A 258 4.96 -22.54 -13.61
N GLU A 259 3.95 -23.06 -14.30
CA GLU A 259 4.08 -23.62 -15.64
C GLU A 259 4.56 -22.58 -16.67
N ALA A 260 4.43 -21.29 -16.38
CA ALA A 260 5.03 -20.22 -17.18
C ALA A 260 6.57 -20.36 -17.34
N LEU A 261 7.25 -21.04 -16.39
CA LEU A 261 8.68 -21.36 -16.47
C LEU A 261 8.99 -22.65 -17.25
N GLU A 262 7.99 -23.43 -17.66
CA GLU A 262 8.19 -24.68 -18.39
C GLU A 262 8.33 -24.42 -19.89
N ILE A 263 9.51 -23.93 -20.28
CA ILE A 263 9.88 -23.69 -21.68
C ILE A 263 10.79 -24.78 -22.25
N ALA A 264 11.27 -25.70 -21.40
CA ALA A 264 12.17 -26.78 -21.80
C ALA A 264 11.40 -27.98 -22.39
N GLY A 265 12.04 -28.69 -23.31
CA GLY A 265 11.50 -29.90 -23.95
C GLY A 265 10.63 -29.65 -25.19
N ASP A 266 10.08 -30.75 -25.71
CA ASP A 266 9.43 -30.82 -27.03
C ASP A 266 7.90 -30.90 -26.99
N SER A 267 7.29 -30.77 -25.80
CA SER A 267 5.83 -30.70 -25.73
C SER A 267 5.34 -29.44 -26.44
N GLU A 268 4.21 -29.53 -27.15
CA GLU A 268 3.60 -28.39 -27.86
C GLU A 268 3.41 -27.18 -26.93
N LYS A 269 3.03 -27.41 -25.67
CA LYS A 269 2.89 -26.35 -24.66
C LYS A 269 4.22 -25.68 -24.30
N ALA A 270 5.28 -26.46 -24.12
CA ALA A 270 6.60 -25.91 -23.82
C ALA A 270 7.17 -25.12 -25.01
N GLN A 271 6.94 -25.61 -26.23
CA GLN A 271 7.30 -24.93 -27.47
C GLN A 271 6.55 -23.60 -27.62
N ASP A 272 5.23 -23.57 -27.39
CA ASP A 272 4.40 -22.36 -27.45
C ASP A 272 4.85 -21.32 -26.41
N ARG A 273 5.07 -21.73 -25.15
CA ARG A 273 5.60 -20.85 -24.09
C ARG A 273 6.96 -20.28 -24.44
N ARG A 274 7.85 -21.13 -24.97
CA ARG A 274 9.21 -20.76 -25.39
C ARG A 274 9.18 -19.76 -26.53
N GLU A 275 8.36 -19.99 -27.56
CA GLU A 275 8.21 -19.08 -28.69
C GLU A 275 7.77 -17.69 -28.22
N ARG A 276 6.74 -17.63 -27.38
CA ARG A 276 6.20 -16.37 -26.84
C ARG A 276 7.22 -15.63 -25.97
N LEU A 277 7.97 -16.34 -25.12
CA LEU A 277 9.00 -15.75 -24.27
C LEU A 277 10.19 -15.23 -25.08
N ILE A 278 10.66 -15.99 -26.09
CA ILE A 278 11.74 -15.53 -26.97
C ILE A 278 11.28 -14.30 -27.76
N ALA A 279 10.06 -14.32 -28.29
CA ALA A 279 9.50 -13.17 -28.98
C ALA A 279 9.45 -11.94 -28.06
N ALA A 280 8.99 -12.07 -26.81
CA ALA A 280 9.02 -10.96 -25.86
C ALA A 280 10.43 -10.38 -25.64
N ILE A 281 11.45 -11.24 -25.63
CA ILE A 281 12.84 -10.81 -25.43
C ILE A 281 13.44 -10.20 -26.70
N LYS A 282 13.10 -10.69 -27.90
CA LYS A 282 13.80 -10.36 -29.15
C LYS A 282 13.00 -9.53 -30.15
N ASP A 283 11.72 -9.83 -30.33
CA ASP A 283 10.91 -9.22 -31.39
C ASP A 283 10.72 -7.72 -31.12
N GLU A 284 10.61 -6.93 -32.18
CA GLU A 284 10.25 -5.51 -32.09
C GLU A 284 8.83 -5.35 -31.55
N PHE A 285 8.59 -4.25 -30.82
CA PHE A 285 7.30 -3.97 -30.20
C PHE A 285 6.14 -4.02 -31.21
N GLU A 286 6.29 -3.40 -32.38
CA GLU A 286 5.26 -3.43 -33.42
C GLU A 286 4.94 -4.84 -33.91
N THR A 287 5.98 -5.67 -34.05
CA THR A 287 5.83 -7.06 -34.46
C THR A 287 5.06 -7.84 -33.40
N LEU A 288 5.38 -7.64 -32.12
CA LEU A 288 4.68 -8.26 -30.99
C LEU A 288 3.19 -7.88 -30.95
N THR A 289 2.85 -6.61 -31.15
CA THR A 289 1.44 -6.16 -31.11
C THR A 289 0.55 -6.78 -32.19
N ARG A 290 1.14 -7.27 -33.29
CA ARG A 290 0.42 -7.91 -34.39
C ARG A 290 0.29 -9.42 -34.25
N LYS A 291 0.93 -10.04 -33.24
CA LYS A 291 0.85 -11.48 -33.01
C LYS A 291 -0.56 -11.83 -32.52
N SER A 292 -1.07 -12.98 -32.96
CA SER A 292 -2.42 -13.46 -32.64
C SER A 292 -2.63 -13.81 -31.16
N TRP A 293 -1.55 -14.02 -30.41
CA TRP A 293 -1.55 -14.31 -28.98
C TRP A 293 -1.35 -13.08 -28.10
N THR A 294 -1.26 -11.89 -28.70
CA THR A 294 -1.25 -10.63 -27.98
C THR A 294 -2.68 -10.21 -27.66
N LEU A 295 -2.95 -9.95 -26.39
CA LEU A 295 -4.25 -9.50 -25.92
C LEU A 295 -4.43 -8.01 -26.23
N PRO A 296 -5.56 -7.61 -26.84
CA PRO A 296 -5.93 -6.20 -26.97
C PRO A 296 -5.95 -5.51 -25.60
N PRO A 297 -5.38 -4.31 -25.44
CA PRO A 297 -5.37 -3.62 -24.16
C PRO A 297 -6.77 -3.38 -23.55
N GLY A 298 -7.80 -3.26 -24.40
CA GLY A 298 -9.20 -3.09 -23.97
C GLY A 298 -9.81 -4.35 -23.34
N ASP A 299 -9.40 -5.55 -23.76
CA ASP A 299 -9.92 -6.81 -23.20
C ASP A 299 -9.44 -7.01 -21.74
N ILE A 300 -8.34 -6.33 -21.37
CA ILE A 300 -7.85 -6.31 -19.98
C ILE A 300 -8.63 -5.26 -19.14
N ASP A 301 -9.26 -4.25 -19.75
CA ASP A 301 -10.03 -3.18 -19.06
C ASP A 301 -11.37 -3.70 -18.50
N ASP A 302 -11.99 -4.70 -19.11
CA ASP A 302 -13.32 -5.22 -18.73
C ASP A 302 -13.38 -5.81 -17.30
N TYR A 303 -12.23 -5.97 -16.64
CA TYR A 303 -12.10 -6.48 -15.28
C TYR A 303 -12.07 -5.40 -14.18
N LEU A 304 -12.26 -4.12 -14.53
CA LEU A 304 -12.12 -2.97 -13.63
C LEU A 304 -13.43 -2.52 -12.95
N ASP A 305 -13.32 -1.90 -11.78
CA ASP A 305 -14.43 -1.19 -11.11
C ASP A 305 -14.85 0.00 -12.01
N PRO A 306 -16.15 0.33 -12.15
CA PRO A 306 -16.62 1.51 -12.89
C PRO A 306 -15.95 2.84 -12.50
N MET A 307 -15.31 2.94 -11.33
CA MET A 307 -14.46 4.07 -10.97
C MET A 307 -13.13 4.16 -11.73
N ASP A 308 -12.64 3.02 -12.23
CA ASP A 308 -11.39 2.85 -12.98
C ASP A 308 -11.64 2.86 -14.51
N ILE A 309 -12.90 2.73 -14.94
CA ILE A 309 -13.30 2.89 -16.35
C ILE A 309 -13.48 4.39 -16.63
N ALA A 310 -12.39 5.05 -17.01
CA ALA A 310 -12.55 6.23 -17.86
C ALA A 310 -13.07 5.72 -19.21
N GLU A 311 -14.24 6.19 -19.67
CA GLU A 311 -14.66 5.97 -21.06
C GLU A 311 -13.55 6.49 -21.98
N ARG A 312 -12.74 5.60 -22.56
CA ARG A 312 -11.56 5.98 -23.34
C ARG A 312 -11.88 5.98 -24.82
N ASN A 313 -12.24 7.16 -25.33
CA ASN A 313 -11.80 7.55 -26.67
C ASN A 313 -10.52 8.42 -26.55
N PRO A 314 -9.80 8.72 -27.64
CA PRO A 314 -8.59 9.56 -27.62
C PRO A 314 -8.80 10.96 -26.99
N LEU A 315 -10.03 11.51 -27.05
CA LEU A 315 -10.42 12.76 -26.40
C LEU A 315 -10.34 12.62 -24.86
N SER A 316 -10.75 11.48 -24.31
CA SER A 316 -10.74 11.20 -22.87
C SER A 316 -9.32 11.11 -22.31
N ALA A 317 -8.39 10.48 -23.05
CA ALA A 317 -6.98 10.44 -22.66
C ALA A 317 -6.33 11.85 -22.68
N ALA A 318 -6.70 12.69 -23.65
CA ALA A 318 -6.27 14.08 -23.68
C ALA A 318 -6.87 14.89 -22.51
N LEU A 319 -8.15 14.69 -22.19
CA LEU A 319 -8.82 15.32 -21.04
C LEU A 319 -8.22 14.87 -19.70
N ASP A 320 -7.84 13.60 -19.56
CA ASP A 320 -7.19 13.08 -18.35
C ASP A 320 -5.77 13.66 -18.18
N ALA A 321 -5.02 13.88 -19.27
CA ALA A 321 -3.73 14.57 -19.25
C ALA A 321 -3.85 16.04 -18.81
N GLU A 322 -5.02 16.66 -18.98
CA GLU A 322 -5.30 18.02 -18.51
C GLU A 322 -5.62 18.08 -17.01
N VAL A 323 -5.96 16.97 -16.35
CA VAL A 323 -6.32 16.96 -14.93
C VAL A 323 -5.14 17.43 -14.07
N ARG A 324 -5.29 18.60 -13.44
CA ARG A 324 -4.27 19.21 -12.58
C ARG A 324 -4.49 18.93 -11.10
N HIS A 325 -5.70 18.51 -10.72
CA HIS A 325 -6.04 18.20 -9.33
C HIS A 325 -6.86 16.93 -9.20
N ALA A 326 -6.55 16.11 -8.20
CA ALA A 326 -7.37 14.98 -7.79
C ALA A 326 -7.68 15.08 -6.30
N VAL A 327 -8.93 14.90 -5.89
CA VAL A 327 -9.34 14.93 -4.48
C VAL A 327 -9.93 13.58 -4.08
N ILE A 328 -9.15 12.80 -3.32
CA ILE A 328 -9.58 11.48 -2.85
C ILE A 328 -10.39 11.66 -1.56
N ILE A 329 -11.63 11.16 -1.54
CA ILE A 329 -12.54 11.35 -0.41
C ILE A 329 -12.91 9.99 0.19
N VAL A 330 -12.57 9.77 1.46
CA VAL A 330 -12.71 8.48 2.15
C VAL A 330 -13.61 8.61 3.38
N HIS A 331 -14.54 7.67 3.51
CA HIS A 331 -15.52 7.61 4.60
C HIS A 331 -14.97 6.91 5.87
N GLY A 332 -15.75 6.95 6.96
CA GLY A 332 -15.47 6.24 8.22
C GLY A 332 -15.98 4.78 8.24
N ILE A 333 -15.88 4.10 9.39
CA ILE A 333 -16.10 2.64 9.49
C ILE A 333 -17.57 2.18 9.39
N ARG A 334 -18.54 3.05 9.69
CA ARG A 334 -19.97 2.72 9.77
C ARG A 334 -20.83 3.60 8.86
N ASP A 335 -20.24 4.06 7.76
CA ASP A 335 -20.86 5.00 6.85
C ASP A 335 -21.03 4.36 5.48
N ASN A 336 -22.21 4.55 4.89
CA ASN A 336 -22.50 4.15 3.51
C ASN A 336 -21.75 5.03 2.48
N GLY A 337 -21.07 6.08 2.94
CA GLY A 337 -20.24 6.96 2.14
C GLY A 337 -21.05 7.91 1.24
N PHE A 338 -22.34 8.13 1.49
CA PHE A 338 -23.16 8.97 0.61
C PHE A 338 -22.70 10.43 0.59
N TRP A 339 -22.22 10.96 1.73
CA TRP A 339 -21.71 12.32 1.80
C TRP A 339 -20.42 12.51 0.99
N THR A 340 -19.60 11.47 0.81
CA THR A 340 -18.36 11.58 0.03
C THR A 340 -18.67 11.93 -1.43
N LYS A 341 -19.74 11.35 -1.99
CA LYS A 341 -20.25 11.67 -3.33
C LYS A 341 -20.77 13.11 -3.43
N ARG A 342 -21.33 13.65 -2.34
CA ARG A 342 -21.80 15.03 -2.28
C ARG A 342 -20.64 16.02 -2.23
N VAL A 343 -19.63 15.78 -1.38
CA VAL A 343 -18.40 16.57 -1.37
C VAL A 343 -17.68 16.49 -2.73
N ALA A 344 -17.61 15.30 -3.35
CA ALA A 344 -17.05 15.14 -4.68
C ALA A 344 -17.77 15.98 -5.74
N ARG A 345 -19.10 16.08 -5.64
CA ARG A 345 -19.90 16.95 -6.52
C ARG A 345 -19.53 18.42 -6.32
N GLU A 346 -19.40 18.88 -5.07
CA GLU A 346 -19.00 20.26 -4.76
C GLU A 346 -17.58 20.57 -5.27
N VAL A 347 -16.62 19.65 -5.09
CA VAL A 347 -15.26 19.78 -5.65
C VAL A 347 -15.30 19.93 -7.17
N LYS A 348 -16.06 19.08 -7.87
CA LYS A 348 -16.19 19.16 -9.33
C LYS A 348 -16.89 20.45 -9.78
N SER A 349 -17.88 20.91 -9.02
CA SER A 349 -18.59 22.17 -9.30
C SER A 349 -17.65 23.37 -9.18
N LEU A 350 -16.90 23.43 -8.07
CA LEU A 350 -15.92 24.46 -7.83
C LEU A 350 -14.79 24.45 -8.88
N GLY A 351 -14.36 23.26 -9.30
CA GLY A 351 -13.42 23.10 -10.40
C GLY A 351 -13.92 23.70 -11.71
N ARG A 352 -15.19 23.45 -12.08
CA ARG A 352 -15.80 24.08 -13.27
C ARG A 352 -15.89 25.60 -13.15
N GLU A 353 -16.26 26.11 -11.98
CA GLU A 353 -16.34 27.56 -11.72
C GLU A 353 -14.98 28.25 -11.91
N HIS A 354 -13.90 27.58 -11.51
CA HIS A 354 -12.53 28.13 -11.57
C HIS A 354 -11.74 27.69 -12.81
N GLY A 355 -12.35 26.95 -13.75
CA GLY A 355 -11.66 26.41 -14.93
C GLY A 355 -10.56 25.40 -14.59
N ILE A 356 -10.66 24.69 -13.47
CA ILE A 356 -9.68 23.69 -13.02
C ILE A 356 -10.17 22.29 -13.42
N ALA A 357 -9.41 21.62 -14.28
CA ALA A 357 -9.62 20.20 -14.57
C ALA A 357 -9.34 19.36 -13.31
N VAL A 358 -10.41 18.81 -12.73
CA VAL A 358 -10.38 18.10 -11.43
C VAL A 358 -11.09 16.76 -11.49
N ARG A 359 -10.52 15.78 -10.79
CA ARG A 359 -11.16 14.49 -10.51
C ARG A 359 -11.38 14.36 -9.00
N ALA A 360 -12.49 13.76 -8.60
CA ALA A 360 -12.82 13.59 -7.18
C ALA A 360 -13.30 12.15 -6.92
N PRO A 361 -12.38 11.16 -6.89
CA PRO A 361 -12.72 9.78 -6.61
C PRO A 361 -13.17 9.59 -5.15
N THR A 362 -14.20 8.78 -4.94
CA THR A 362 -14.78 8.44 -3.63
C THR A 362 -14.66 6.94 -3.36
N PRO A 363 -13.44 6.37 -3.30
CA PRO A 363 -13.26 4.94 -3.13
C PRO A 363 -13.77 4.49 -1.74
N SER A 364 -14.28 3.27 -1.67
CA SER A 364 -14.79 2.67 -0.43
C SER A 364 -14.08 1.37 -0.13
N TYR A 365 -13.66 1.18 1.12
CA TYR A 365 -13.17 -0.12 1.60
C TYR A 365 -14.32 -1.03 2.09
N GLY A 366 -15.57 -0.65 1.85
CA GLY A 366 -16.75 -1.38 2.27
C GLY A 366 -17.03 -1.26 3.78
N TYR A 367 -17.72 -2.27 4.32
CA TYR A 367 -18.03 -2.35 5.74
C TYR A 367 -16.79 -2.70 6.56
N PHE A 368 -16.49 -1.89 7.59
CA PHE A 368 -15.36 -2.11 8.47
C PHE A 368 -15.84 -2.23 9.91
N SER A 369 -15.67 -3.41 10.49
CA SER A 369 -16.26 -3.70 11.79
C SER A 369 -15.52 -2.98 12.93
N MET A 370 -16.20 -2.81 14.08
CA MET A 370 -15.51 -2.33 15.30
C MET A 370 -14.37 -3.28 15.71
N TRP A 371 -14.50 -4.58 15.44
CA TRP A 371 -13.43 -5.54 15.66
C TRP A 371 -12.21 -5.26 14.77
N ASP A 372 -12.41 -4.97 13.49
CA ASP A 372 -11.32 -4.57 12.58
C ASP A 372 -10.66 -3.26 13.00
N PHE A 373 -11.42 -2.37 13.65
CA PHE A 373 -10.91 -1.11 14.18
C PHE A 373 -9.98 -1.31 15.38
N VAL A 374 -10.34 -2.20 16.31
CA VAL A 374 -9.56 -2.41 17.55
C VAL A 374 -8.54 -3.54 17.46
N ARG A 375 -8.65 -4.47 16.51
CA ARG A 375 -7.68 -5.57 16.40
C ARG A 375 -6.33 -5.05 15.88
N PRO A 376 -5.20 -5.56 16.39
CA PRO A 376 -3.89 -5.24 15.84
C PRO A 376 -3.82 -5.49 14.32
N GLY A 377 -3.28 -4.52 13.58
CA GLY A 377 -3.10 -4.59 12.13
C GLY A 377 -4.37 -4.45 11.28
N GLY A 378 -5.58 -4.40 11.85
CA GLY A 378 -6.82 -4.25 11.07
C GLY A 378 -6.90 -2.91 10.33
N ARG A 379 -6.60 -1.81 11.01
CA ARG A 379 -6.58 -0.47 10.39
C ARG A 379 -5.38 -0.25 9.47
N GLU A 380 -4.25 -0.90 9.74
CA GLU A 380 -3.09 -0.87 8.84
C GLU A 380 -3.42 -1.51 7.47
N GLN A 381 -4.24 -2.56 7.44
CA GLN A 381 -4.75 -3.11 6.18
C GLN A 381 -5.58 -2.10 5.39
N ALA A 382 -6.38 -1.26 6.07
CA ALA A 382 -7.11 -0.18 5.41
C ALA A 382 -6.17 0.93 4.88
N ALA A 383 -5.05 1.18 5.56
CA ALA A 383 -4.00 2.07 5.04
C ALA A 383 -3.32 1.50 3.79
N PHE A 384 -3.05 0.18 3.74
CA PHE A 384 -2.54 -0.49 2.53
C PHE A 384 -3.51 -0.39 1.37
N TRP A 385 -4.81 -0.60 1.62
CA TRP A 385 -5.85 -0.39 0.61
C TRP A 385 -5.84 1.04 0.05
N PHE A 386 -5.74 2.05 0.91
CA PHE A 386 -5.72 3.45 0.45
C PHE A 386 -4.45 3.78 -0.33
N MET A 387 -3.28 3.30 0.12
CA MET A 387 -2.04 3.48 -0.62
C MET A 387 -2.12 2.90 -2.03
N GLU A 388 -2.84 1.79 -2.21
CA GLU A 388 -3.13 1.23 -3.52
C GLU A 388 -4.01 2.17 -4.37
N ARG A 389 -5.11 2.69 -3.81
CA ARG A 389 -5.98 3.67 -4.48
C ARG A 389 -5.23 4.95 -4.83
N TYR A 390 -4.33 5.41 -3.96
CA TYR A 390 -3.47 6.57 -4.21
C TYR A 390 -2.55 6.33 -5.41
N ALA A 391 -1.91 5.15 -5.50
CA ALA A 391 -1.08 4.80 -6.65
C ALA A 391 -1.90 4.70 -7.94
N ASP A 392 -3.14 4.18 -7.88
CA ASP A 392 -4.05 4.15 -9.03
C ASP A 392 -4.37 5.58 -9.50
N VAL A 393 -4.72 6.50 -8.58
CA VAL A 393 -4.98 7.92 -8.91
C VAL A 393 -3.73 8.59 -9.48
N ARG A 394 -2.55 8.37 -8.89
CA ARG A 394 -1.28 8.92 -9.39
C ARG A 394 -0.94 8.41 -10.78
N SER A 395 -1.21 7.14 -11.06
CA SER A 395 -1.01 6.53 -12.39
C SER A 395 -1.91 7.14 -13.46
N HIS A 396 -3.18 7.39 -13.13
CA HIS A 396 -4.14 7.96 -14.07
C HIS A 396 -3.93 9.46 -14.28
N PHE A 397 -3.53 10.18 -13.23
CA PHE A 397 -3.33 11.62 -13.25
C PHE A 397 -1.91 11.97 -12.76
N PRO A 398 -0.86 11.65 -13.53
CA PRO A 398 0.53 11.77 -13.10
C PRO A 398 0.91 13.21 -12.71
N HIS A 399 0.37 14.19 -13.42
CA HIS A 399 0.62 15.61 -13.19
C HIS A 399 -0.32 16.26 -12.15
N ALA A 400 -1.29 15.52 -11.62
CA ALA A 400 -2.24 16.09 -10.68
C ALA A 400 -1.62 16.28 -9.30
N LYS A 401 -1.96 17.39 -8.66
CA LYS A 401 -1.84 17.54 -7.22
C LYS A 401 -2.95 16.72 -6.56
N ILE A 402 -2.57 15.81 -5.67
CA ILE A 402 -3.53 14.94 -4.98
C ILE A 402 -3.84 15.56 -3.63
N SER A 403 -5.12 15.80 -3.33
CA SER A 403 -5.62 16.22 -2.02
C SER A 403 -6.49 15.13 -1.42
N PHE A 404 -6.70 15.18 -0.11
CA PHE A 404 -7.41 14.14 0.63
C PHE A 404 -8.46 14.73 1.57
N VAL A 405 -9.61 14.04 1.66
CA VAL A 405 -10.64 14.31 2.66
C VAL A 405 -10.98 13.01 3.36
N GLY A 406 -10.88 12.99 4.68
CA GLY A 406 -11.13 11.79 5.49
C GLY A 406 -12.01 12.07 6.70
N HIS A 407 -12.90 11.12 6.98
CA HIS A 407 -13.69 11.10 8.21
C HIS A 407 -13.34 9.90 9.08
N SER A 408 -13.28 10.10 10.40
CA SER A 408 -13.08 9.02 11.37
C SER A 408 -11.86 8.16 11.02
N ASN A 409 -12.01 6.85 10.79
CA ASN A 409 -10.92 5.98 10.34
C ASN A 409 -10.27 6.40 9.01
N GLY A 410 -10.97 7.14 8.15
CA GLY A 410 -10.37 7.78 6.97
C GLY A 410 -9.21 8.72 7.33
N THR A 411 -9.27 9.41 8.46
CA THR A 411 -8.16 10.28 8.92
C THR A 411 -6.95 9.45 9.32
N TYR A 412 -7.17 8.32 10.01
CA TYR A 412 -6.11 7.38 10.37
C TYR A 412 -5.43 6.81 9.13
N ILE A 413 -6.22 6.37 8.14
CA ILE A 413 -5.74 5.76 6.91
C ILE A 413 -4.75 6.67 6.19
N ALA A 414 -5.07 7.96 6.04
CA ALA A 414 -4.16 8.92 5.40
C ALA A 414 -2.91 9.20 6.25
N ALA A 415 -3.07 9.45 7.55
CA ALA A 415 -1.93 9.67 8.46
C ALA A 415 -0.98 8.48 8.47
N ARG A 416 -1.51 7.26 8.51
CA ARG A 416 -0.73 6.03 8.50
C ARG A 416 -0.06 5.78 7.15
N ALA A 417 -0.71 6.13 6.04
CA ALA A 417 -0.10 6.05 4.71
C ALA A 417 1.11 6.98 4.56
N LEU A 418 1.04 8.19 5.12
CA LEU A 418 2.17 9.14 5.13
C LEU A 418 3.37 8.61 5.93
N GLU A 419 3.13 7.94 7.06
CA GLU A 419 4.18 7.29 7.86
C GLU A 419 4.81 6.10 7.15
N LEU A 420 4.01 5.32 6.44
CA LEU A 420 4.42 4.06 5.84
C LEU A 420 5.13 4.25 4.50
N CYS A 421 4.75 5.27 3.72
CA CYS A 421 5.23 5.45 2.35
C CYS A 421 5.56 6.91 2.06
N SER A 422 6.86 7.22 2.01
CA SER A 422 7.38 8.57 1.71
C SER A 422 7.03 9.08 0.31
N ALA A 423 6.65 8.19 -0.61
CA ALA A 423 6.18 8.53 -1.95
C ALA A 423 4.71 9.03 -2.00
N VAL A 424 3.96 8.89 -0.92
CA VAL A 424 2.62 9.49 -0.79
C VAL A 424 2.78 10.98 -0.51
N GLN A 425 2.22 11.81 -1.39
CA GLN A 425 2.27 13.27 -1.33
C GLN A 425 0.85 13.84 -1.49
N LEU A 426 0.41 14.61 -0.49
CA LEU A 426 -0.91 15.23 -0.40
C LEU A 426 -0.78 16.76 -0.32
N GLU A 427 -1.40 17.48 -1.25
CA GLU A 427 -1.39 18.95 -1.25
C GLU A 427 -2.22 19.49 -0.08
N ASN A 428 -3.53 19.25 -0.07
CA ASN A 428 -4.41 19.68 1.01
C ASN A 428 -5.10 18.47 1.65
N VAL A 429 -5.10 18.41 2.98
CA VAL A 429 -5.71 17.33 3.76
C VAL A 429 -6.82 17.90 4.63
N VAL A 430 -8.03 17.35 4.53
CA VAL A 430 -9.16 17.71 5.40
C VAL A 430 -9.53 16.53 6.29
N PHE A 431 -9.48 16.73 7.59
CA PHE A 431 -9.88 15.75 8.60
C PHE A 431 -11.14 16.20 9.33
N THR A 432 -12.11 15.29 9.41
CA THR A 432 -13.36 15.45 10.15
C THR A 432 -13.52 14.30 11.14
N GLY A 433 -13.82 14.58 12.41
CA GLY A 433 -13.95 13.52 13.43
C GLY A 433 -12.66 12.70 13.59
N SER A 434 -11.49 13.37 13.55
CA SER A 434 -10.20 12.69 13.46
C SER A 434 -9.94 11.73 14.63
N VAL A 435 -9.53 10.50 14.29
CA VAL A 435 -9.06 9.50 15.28
C VAL A 435 -7.53 9.40 15.32
N VAL A 436 -6.83 10.38 14.73
CA VAL A 436 -5.36 10.48 14.77
C VAL A 436 -4.92 10.96 16.16
N ARG A 437 -3.73 10.53 16.58
CA ARG A 437 -3.11 11.00 17.82
C ARG A 437 -2.87 12.50 17.80
N ARG A 438 -2.99 13.12 18.97
CA ARG A 438 -2.76 14.57 19.13
C ARG A 438 -1.29 14.94 19.00
N ASP A 439 -0.40 14.00 19.32
CA ASP A 439 1.05 14.11 19.21
C ASP A 439 1.61 13.64 17.85
N TYR A 440 0.74 13.45 16.84
CA TYR A 440 1.18 13.12 15.49
C TYR A 440 2.11 14.22 14.95
N CYS A 441 3.30 13.80 14.53
CA CYS A 441 4.42 14.69 14.23
C CYS A 441 4.35 15.16 12.76
N TRP A 442 3.44 16.07 12.45
CA TRP A 442 3.22 16.58 11.08
C TRP A 442 4.48 17.20 10.48
N SER A 443 5.32 17.82 11.30
CA SER A 443 6.65 18.32 10.91
C SER A 443 7.53 17.29 10.19
N ARG A 444 7.43 15.98 10.50
CA ARG A 444 8.16 14.91 9.78
C ARG A 444 7.67 14.68 8.35
N HIS A 445 6.47 15.13 8.04
CA HIS A 445 5.84 15.00 6.74
C HIS A 445 5.94 16.29 5.91
N THR A 446 6.86 17.19 6.29
CA THR A 446 7.23 18.34 5.46
C THR A 446 7.71 17.84 4.09
N GLY A 447 7.06 18.30 3.01
CA GLY A 447 7.30 17.82 1.65
C GLY A 447 6.38 16.67 1.21
N GLN A 448 5.75 15.93 2.14
CA GLN A 448 4.66 15.01 1.83
C GLN A 448 3.30 15.65 2.00
N VAL A 449 3.12 16.58 2.94
CA VAL A 449 1.87 17.31 3.16
C VAL A 449 2.13 18.80 3.12
N ARG A 450 1.30 19.55 2.39
CA ARG A 450 1.40 21.03 2.38
C ARG A 450 0.49 21.68 3.41
N ARG A 451 -0.81 21.35 3.42
CA ARG A 451 -1.79 21.96 4.34
C ARG A 451 -2.74 20.95 4.95
N ILE A 452 -3.18 21.24 6.16
CA ILE A 452 -4.11 20.41 6.93
C ILE A 452 -5.21 21.29 7.51
N LEU A 453 -6.46 20.88 7.31
CA LEU A 453 -7.63 21.42 7.99
C LEU A 453 -8.22 20.33 8.89
N ASN A 454 -8.23 20.56 10.20
CA ASN A 454 -8.86 19.68 11.17
C ASN A 454 -10.12 20.33 11.76
N TYR A 455 -11.28 19.69 11.55
CA TYR A 455 -12.52 20.07 12.22
C TYR A 455 -12.65 19.32 13.54
N VAL A 456 -12.70 20.06 14.65
CA VAL A 456 -12.84 19.51 16.00
C VAL A 456 -14.31 19.58 16.42
N GLY A 457 -14.91 18.46 16.83
CA GLY A 457 -16.31 18.42 17.27
C GLY A 457 -16.53 18.99 18.67
N SER A 458 -17.60 19.75 18.88
CA SER A 458 -17.92 20.33 20.20
C SER A 458 -18.30 19.25 21.22
N ILE A 459 -18.95 18.16 20.78
CA ILE A 459 -19.42 17.05 21.62
C ILE A 459 -19.07 15.67 21.02
N ASP A 460 -17.89 15.52 20.40
CA ASP A 460 -17.42 14.22 19.88
C ASP A 460 -17.04 13.23 20.98
N GLY A 461 -18.08 12.61 21.57
CA GLY A 461 -17.94 11.63 22.63
C GLY A 461 -17.29 10.33 22.17
N VAL A 462 -17.43 9.94 20.90
CA VAL A 462 -16.82 8.71 20.38
C VAL A 462 -15.30 8.84 20.47
N VAL A 463 -14.75 9.94 19.96
CA VAL A 463 -13.30 10.21 20.00
C VAL A 463 -12.80 10.45 21.43
N ALA A 464 -13.57 11.17 22.25
CA ALA A 464 -13.19 11.50 23.62
C ALA A 464 -13.14 10.28 24.55
N PHE A 465 -14.08 9.33 24.42
CA PHE A 465 -14.21 8.19 25.34
C PHE A 465 -13.53 6.90 24.85
N LEU A 466 -13.10 6.82 23.59
CA LEU A 466 -12.45 5.62 23.05
C LEU A 466 -11.01 5.91 22.51
N PRO A 467 -10.80 6.51 21.32
CA PRO A 467 -9.47 6.89 20.84
C PRO A 467 -8.60 7.64 21.85
N SER A 468 -9.13 8.69 22.48
CA SER A 468 -8.36 9.50 23.43
C SER A 468 -7.97 8.71 24.69
N VAL A 469 -8.76 7.71 25.08
CA VAL A 469 -8.45 6.87 26.24
C VAL A 469 -7.32 5.91 25.91
N PHE A 470 -7.37 5.28 24.74
CA PHE A 470 -6.27 4.43 24.28
C PHE A 470 -4.96 5.21 24.06
N GLU A 471 -5.05 6.45 23.60
CA GLU A 471 -3.92 7.38 23.54
C GLU A 471 -3.36 7.66 24.95
N HIS A 472 -4.22 8.01 25.92
CA HIS A 472 -3.82 8.28 27.30
C HIS A 472 -3.20 7.07 28.01
N LEU A 473 -3.74 5.87 27.76
CA LEU A 473 -3.21 4.60 28.28
C LEU A 473 -1.93 4.14 27.55
N HIS A 474 -1.44 4.92 26.58
CA HIS A 474 -0.24 4.63 25.78
C HIS A 474 -0.29 3.24 25.12
N ILE A 475 -1.47 2.81 24.69
CA ILE A 475 -1.65 1.52 23.98
C ILE A 475 -1.24 1.71 22.52
N ARG A 476 0.07 1.79 22.28
CA ARG A 476 0.64 2.07 20.95
C ARG A 476 0.21 1.08 19.87
N SER A 477 -0.08 -0.17 20.24
CA SER A 477 -0.57 -1.19 19.29
C SER A 477 -1.93 -0.87 18.69
N LEU A 478 -2.73 -0.02 19.34
CA LEU A 478 -4.03 0.43 18.85
C LEU A 478 -3.95 1.72 18.05
N ASP A 479 -2.83 2.44 18.09
CA ASP A 479 -2.50 3.57 17.21
C ASP A 479 -3.68 4.48 16.82
N VAL A 480 -4.41 4.97 17.83
CA VAL A 480 -5.56 5.90 17.73
C VAL A 480 -5.32 7.07 18.69
N GLY A 481 -6.01 8.19 18.46
CA GLY A 481 -6.07 9.25 19.45
C GLY A 481 -7.14 10.31 19.23
N GLY A 482 -7.04 11.36 20.04
CA GLY A 482 -8.13 12.28 20.34
C GLY A 482 -8.20 13.55 19.48
N ALA A 483 -7.52 13.63 18.33
CA ALA A 483 -7.41 14.89 17.58
C ALA A 483 -8.77 15.47 17.12
N GLY A 484 -9.79 14.63 16.90
CA GLY A 484 -11.15 15.08 16.56
C GLY A 484 -11.92 15.71 17.72
N ALA A 485 -11.52 15.44 18.97
CA ALA A 485 -12.15 15.99 20.18
C ALA A 485 -11.32 17.09 20.85
N TYR A 486 -9.99 17.10 20.66
CA TYR A 486 -9.08 18.01 21.37
C TYR A 486 -8.12 18.79 20.45
N GLY A 487 -8.12 18.47 19.15
CA GLY A 487 -7.17 19.00 18.17
C GLY A 487 -5.74 18.47 18.33
N PHE A 488 -4.89 18.82 17.36
CA PHE A 488 -3.47 18.49 17.31
C PHE A 488 -2.62 19.40 18.20
N ASN A 489 -1.52 18.87 18.72
CA ASN A 489 -0.59 19.64 19.55
C ASN A 489 0.22 20.65 18.72
N GLU A 490 0.71 20.27 17.53
CA GLU A 490 1.49 21.14 16.65
C GLU A 490 0.68 22.34 16.10
N ALA A 491 -0.65 22.19 15.97
CA ALA A 491 -1.54 23.29 15.59
C ALA A 491 -1.50 24.45 16.61
N ASN A 492 -1.45 24.11 17.90
CA ASN A 492 -1.39 25.09 18.98
C ASN A 492 -0.04 25.84 19.03
N GLN A 493 1.02 25.25 18.47
CA GLN A 493 2.34 25.87 18.39
C GLN A 493 2.46 26.80 17.18
N SER A 494 1.86 26.42 16.05
CA SER A 494 1.84 27.23 14.81
C SER A 494 1.06 28.54 14.97
N ALA A 495 0.01 28.55 15.79
CA ALA A 495 -0.74 29.76 16.13
C ALA A 495 0.05 30.78 16.98
N MET A 496 1.13 30.36 17.66
CA MET A 496 1.97 31.23 18.49
C MET A 496 3.03 31.99 17.68
N PHE A 497 3.28 31.58 16.42
CA PHE A 497 4.29 32.15 15.52
C PHE A 497 3.67 32.72 14.23
N ILE A 498 2.61 33.53 14.32
CA ILE A 498 2.14 34.29 13.15
C ILE A 498 3.18 35.39 12.83
N ARG A 499 4.19 35.04 12.04
CA ARG A 499 4.94 35.98 11.21
C ARG A 499 4.14 36.21 9.92
N THR A 500 4.04 37.47 9.53
CA THR A 500 3.47 37.91 8.26
C THR A 500 4.07 37.14 7.08
N PRO A 501 3.27 36.69 6.11
CA PRO A 501 3.78 35.95 4.96
C PRO A 501 4.56 36.92 4.05
N SER A 502 5.89 36.75 3.97
CA SER A 502 6.69 37.35 2.91
C SER A 502 6.70 36.39 1.71
N ALA A 503 6.35 36.90 0.54
CA ALA A 503 5.93 36.13 -0.63
C ALA A 503 7.02 35.26 -1.31
N HIS A 504 8.20 35.07 -0.71
CA HIS A 504 9.36 34.46 -1.39
C HIS A 504 10.19 33.49 -0.52
N GLN A 505 9.67 32.96 0.59
CA GLN A 505 10.37 31.92 1.35
C GLN A 505 9.81 30.50 1.10
N PRO A 506 10.70 29.49 1.00
CA PRO A 506 10.28 28.09 0.90
C PRO A 506 9.44 27.71 2.13
N VAL A 507 8.41 26.89 1.92
CA VAL A 507 7.53 26.42 2.98
C VAL A 507 8.31 25.42 3.85
N GLU A 508 8.89 25.89 4.96
CA GLU A 508 9.71 25.08 5.88
C GLU A 508 8.87 24.20 6.84
N SER A 509 7.53 24.31 6.82
CA SER A 509 6.64 23.57 7.74
C SER A 509 5.25 23.29 7.15
N VAL A 510 4.61 22.21 7.59
CA VAL A 510 3.21 21.90 7.27
C VAL A 510 2.28 22.96 7.88
N ASP A 511 1.38 23.53 7.08
CA ASP A 511 0.38 24.50 7.54
C ASP A 511 -0.82 23.77 8.16
N ILE A 512 -1.05 23.97 9.46
CA ILE A 512 -2.12 23.27 10.21
C ILE A 512 -3.16 24.30 10.67
N THR A 513 -4.35 24.23 10.08
CA THR A 513 -5.53 25.01 10.46
C THR A 513 -6.50 24.14 11.26
N GLU A 514 -6.96 24.65 12.41
CA GLU A 514 -8.02 24.01 13.20
C GLU A 514 -9.26 24.89 13.34
N VAL A 515 -10.41 24.33 12.97
CA VAL A 515 -11.72 24.91 13.29
C VAL A 515 -12.17 24.30 14.60
N ARG A 516 -11.93 25.01 15.70
CA ARG A 516 -12.17 24.46 17.04
C ARG A 516 -13.63 24.60 17.44
N PHE A 517 -14.22 23.43 17.65
CA PHE A 517 -15.60 23.14 18.02
C PHE A 517 -16.64 23.59 16.99
N VAL A 518 -16.80 22.74 15.99
CA VAL A 518 -18.03 22.66 15.20
C VAL A 518 -19.14 22.10 16.07
N SER A 519 -20.33 22.70 16.01
CA SER A 519 -21.49 22.24 16.77
C SER A 519 -21.90 20.83 16.36
N GLY A 520 -21.77 19.87 17.28
CA GLY A 520 -22.23 18.49 17.10
C GLY A 520 -21.19 17.44 17.52
N GLY A 521 -21.53 16.18 17.27
CA GLY A 521 -20.73 15.00 17.63
C GLY A 521 -19.72 14.61 16.55
N HIS A 522 -19.49 13.30 16.41
CA HIS A 522 -18.46 12.73 15.54
C HIS A 522 -18.64 13.05 14.04
N ASP A 523 -19.89 13.20 13.60
CA ASP A 523 -20.25 13.44 12.19
C ASP A 523 -20.56 14.90 11.90
N ALA A 524 -20.30 15.80 12.86
CA ALA A 524 -20.72 17.20 12.80
C ALA A 524 -20.17 17.97 11.59
N ALA A 525 -18.97 17.61 11.15
CA ALA A 525 -18.29 18.30 10.04
C ALA A 525 -18.52 17.62 8.67
N ILE A 526 -19.34 16.57 8.58
CA ILE A 526 -19.69 15.92 7.30
C ILE A 526 -21.14 16.19 6.86
N VAL A 527 -21.85 17.09 7.55
CA VAL A 527 -23.18 17.56 7.14
C VAL A 527 -23.10 18.58 6.01
N GLU A 528 -24.24 18.82 5.35
CA GLU A 528 -24.35 19.61 4.11
C GLU A 528 -23.68 20.99 4.19
N ASP A 529 -23.82 21.69 5.32
CA ASP A 529 -23.25 23.02 5.55
C ASP A 529 -21.72 23.08 5.40
N PHE A 530 -21.02 21.95 5.56
CA PHE A 530 -19.56 21.88 5.48
C PHE A 530 -19.05 21.49 4.10
N TRP A 531 -19.87 20.90 3.23
CA TRP A 531 -19.37 20.39 1.93
C TRP A 531 -18.73 21.47 1.06
N PRO A 532 -19.29 22.70 0.93
CA PRO A 532 -18.64 23.76 0.16
C PRO A 532 -17.31 24.22 0.79
N GLU A 533 -17.23 24.29 2.12
CA GLU A 533 -16.00 24.66 2.83
C GLU A 533 -14.91 23.60 2.64
N ILE A 534 -15.26 22.32 2.79
CA ILE A 534 -14.37 21.17 2.57
C ILE A 534 -13.86 21.17 1.13
N ALA A 535 -14.76 21.33 0.15
CA ALA A 535 -14.39 21.35 -1.26
C ALA A 535 -13.44 22.51 -1.57
N ARG A 536 -13.69 23.69 -1.00
CA ARG A 536 -12.86 24.89 -1.18
C ARG A 536 -11.47 24.70 -0.57
N PHE A 537 -11.35 24.15 0.63
CA PHE A 537 -10.04 23.86 1.20
C PHE A 537 -9.31 22.76 0.43
N ALA A 538 -9.98 21.65 0.12
CA ALA A 538 -9.35 20.54 -0.57
C ALA A 538 -8.83 20.92 -1.96
N LEU A 539 -9.59 21.72 -2.73
CA LEU A 539 -9.19 22.12 -4.08
C LEU A 539 -8.28 23.36 -4.09
N LEU A 540 -8.59 24.40 -3.31
CA LEU A 540 -7.94 25.71 -3.39
C LEU A 540 -7.01 26.02 -2.21
N GLY A 541 -7.05 25.22 -1.15
CA GLY A 541 -6.27 25.46 0.08
C GLY A 541 -6.74 26.65 0.90
N VAL A 542 -7.98 27.13 0.69
CA VAL A 542 -8.54 28.29 1.39
C VAL A 542 -9.20 27.83 2.69
N ALA A 543 -8.66 28.24 3.83
CA ALA A 543 -9.22 27.96 5.15
C ALA A 543 -10.63 28.57 5.32
N PRO A 544 -11.55 27.87 6.01
CA PRO A 544 -12.88 28.41 6.28
C PRO A 544 -12.82 29.60 7.26
N CYS A 545 -13.65 30.62 7.05
CA CYS A 545 -13.77 31.78 7.94
C CYS A 545 -14.69 31.54 9.15
N ARG A 546 -14.99 30.27 9.47
CA ARG A 546 -15.94 29.91 10.52
C ARG A 546 -15.36 30.21 11.89
N LYS A 547 -16.12 30.91 12.73
CA LYS A 547 -15.75 31.12 14.13
C LYS A 547 -15.90 29.83 14.91
N SER A 548 -14.85 29.47 15.64
CA SER A 548 -14.88 28.46 16.68
C SER A 548 -16.01 28.73 17.67
N ILE A 549 -16.78 27.71 18.04
CA ILE A 549 -17.80 27.83 19.09
C ILE A 549 -17.14 27.44 20.41
N ASP A 550 -17.49 28.06 21.55
CA ASP A 550 -16.98 27.56 22.82
C ASP A 550 -17.72 26.29 23.24
N ARG A 551 -16.95 25.28 23.66
CA ARG A 551 -17.54 24.10 24.31
C ARG A 551 -18.09 24.50 25.67
N THR A 552 -19.21 23.90 26.07
CA THR A 552 -19.78 24.14 27.41
C THR A 552 -18.83 23.65 28.51
N LYS A 553 -18.85 24.31 29.67
CA LYS A 553 -17.99 23.95 30.82
C LYS A 553 -18.25 22.51 31.27
N GLU A 554 -19.49 22.05 31.14
CA GLU A 554 -19.96 20.72 31.48
C GLU A 554 -19.33 19.67 30.56
N THR A 555 -19.38 19.88 29.24
CA THR A 555 -18.75 18.97 28.27
C THR A 555 -17.23 18.96 28.44
N ASP A 556 -16.61 20.10 28.70
CA ASP A 556 -15.17 20.16 28.94
C ASP A 556 -14.73 19.46 30.22
N ARG A 557 -15.55 19.51 31.28
CA ARG A 557 -15.31 18.68 32.48
C ARG A 557 -15.48 17.21 32.13
N LEU A 558 -16.55 16.85 31.44
CA LEU A 558 -16.84 15.46 31.07
C LEU A 558 -15.70 14.85 30.24
N PHE A 559 -15.19 15.56 29.24
CA PHE A 559 -14.12 15.09 28.37
C PHE A 559 -12.79 14.96 29.11
N ARG A 560 -12.49 15.87 30.04
CA ARG A 560 -11.32 15.73 30.92
C ARG A 560 -11.35 14.46 31.78
N TRP A 561 -12.54 14.04 32.21
CA TRP A 561 -12.72 12.81 32.98
C TRP A 561 -12.91 11.56 32.11
N ALA A 562 -13.03 11.69 30.79
CA ALA A 562 -13.29 10.56 29.90
C ALA A 562 -12.28 9.41 30.04
N PRO A 563 -10.96 9.64 30.13
CA PRO A 563 -10.00 8.56 30.37
C PRO A 563 -10.26 7.78 31.66
N LEU A 564 -10.59 8.47 32.75
CA LEU A 564 -10.88 7.82 34.03
C LEU A 564 -12.18 7.02 33.95
N VAL A 565 -13.25 7.63 33.41
CA VAL A 565 -14.58 7.02 33.31
C VAL A 565 -14.53 5.77 32.42
N THR A 566 -13.92 5.85 31.23
CA THR A 566 -13.80 4.69 30.34
C THR A 566 -12.92 3.60 30.96
N THR A 567 -11.78 3.95 31.57
CA THR A 567 -10.89 2.95 32.17
C THR A 567 -11.58 2.20 33.32
N LEU A 568 -12.32 2.93 34.18
CA LEU A 568 -13.14 2.32 35.22
C LEU A 568 -14.24 1.42 34.63
N GLY A 569 -14.91 1.89 33.57
CA GLY A 569 -15.91 1.11 32.85
C GLY A 569 -15.36 -0.19 32.25
N ILE A 570 -14.18 -0.16 31.62
CA ILE A 570 -13.48 -1.34 31.10
C ILE A 570 -13.14 -2.30 32.25
N PHE A 571 -12.65 -1.79 33.37
CA PHE A 571 -12.31 -2.61 34.53
C PHE A 571 -13.55 -3.29 35.12
N ILE A 572 -14.65 -2.55 35.32
CA ILE A 572 -15.93 -3.10 35.81
C ILE A 572 -16.46 -4.14 34.81
N GLY A 573 -16.42 -3.86 33.51
CA GLY A 573 -16.86 -4.80 32.48
C GLY A 573 -16.03 -6.10 32.49
N ALA A 574 -14.71 -6.00 32.58
CA ALA A 574 -13.81 -7.14 32.71
C ALA A 574 -14.11 -7.95 33.98
N LEU A 575 -14.34 -7.28 35.11
CA LEU A 575 -14.72 -7.91 36.37
C LEU A 575 -16.05 -8.67 36.21
N LEU A 576 -17.09 -8.05 35.64
CA LEU A 576 -18.39 -8.67 35.43
C LEU A 576 -18.33 -9.87 34.47
N ILE A 577 -17.47 -9.82 33.44
CA ILE A 577 -17.28 -10.95 32.52
C ILE A 577 -16.54 -12.09 33.22
N THR A 578 -15.53 -11.81 34.03
CA THR A 578 -14.69 -12.83 34.67
C THR A 578 -15.30 -13.41 35.95
N LEU A 579 -16.12 -12.64 36.67
CA LEU A 579 -16.70 -13.03 37.96
C LEU A 579 -17.48 -14.36 37.89
N PRO A 580 -18.39 -14.61 36.92
CA PRO A 580 -19.08 -15.89 36.79
C PRO A 580 -18.11 -17.07 36.63
N PHE A 581 -17.05 -16.92 35.84
CA PHE A 581 -16.05 -17.99 35.65
C PHE A 581 -15.27 -18.26 36.94
N THR A 582 -14.92 -17.22 37.69
CA THR A 582 -14.24 -17.39 38.99
C THR A 582 -15.14 -18.04 40.04
N VAL A 583 -16.42 -17.66 40.09
CA VAL A 583 -17.41 -18.27 41.00
C VAL A 583 -17.66 -19.74 40.64
N VAL A 584 -17.82 -20.06 39.36
CA VAL A 584 -17.94 -21.46 38.90
C VAL A 584 -16.68 -22.24 39.26
N ALA A 585 -15.48 -21.70 39.00
CA ALA A 585 -14.23 -22.35 39.34
C ALA A 585 -14.11 -22.62 40.86
N MET A 586 -14.49 -21.66 41.71
CA MET A 586 -14.53 -21.85 43.16
C MET A 586 -15.54 -22.93 43.56
N ILE A 587 -16.78 -22.88 43.07
CA ILE A 587 -17.82 -23.88 43.39
C ILE A 587 -17.39 -25.28 42.95
N THR A 588 -16.82 -25.42 41.74
CA THR A 588 -16.32 -26.71 41.23
C THR A 588 -15.06 -27.20 41.97
N GLY A 589 -14.25 -26.30 42.52
CA GLY A 589 -13.08 -26.65 43.33
C GLY A 589 -13.44 -27.06 44.77
N PHE A 590 -14.59 -26.65 45.28
CA PHE A 590 -15.08 -26.98 46.63
C PHE A 590 -16.02 -28.20 46.66
N LEU A 591 -16.58 -28.63 45.53
CA LEU A 591 -17.37 -29.86 45.44
C LEU A 591 -16.44 -31.07 45.31
N PRO A 592 -16.38 -31.99 46.29
CA PRO A 592 -15.62 -33.23 46.14
C PRO A 592 -16.26 -34.06 45.03
N LEU A 593 -15.52 -34.29 43.94
CA LEU A 593 -15.92 -35.18 42.85
C LEU A 593 -15.86 -36.64 43.35
N HIS A 594 -16.85 -37.06 44.11
CA HIS A 594 -17.14 -38.48 44.38
C HIS A 594 -18.09 -39.00 43.29
N GLY A 595 -17.52 -39.24 42.10
CA GLY A 595 -18.22 -39.86 40.99
C GLY A 595 -17.29 -40.11 39.81
N ASN A 596 -17.20 -41.37 39.37
CA ASN A 596 -16.28 -41.91 38.35
C ASN A 596 -16.50 -41.41 36.90
N HIS A 597 -16.95 -40.16 36.71
CA HIS A 597 -17.15 -39.59 35.38
C HIS A 597 -16.15 -38.47 35.10
N SER A 598 -15.22 -38.75 34.18
CA SER A 598 -14.19 -37.87 33.66
C SER A 598 -14.78 -36.76 32.76
N VAL A 599 -15.22 -35.66 33.37
CA VAL A 599 -15.43 -34.39 32.66
C VAL A 599 -14.11 -33.60 32.68
N PRO A 600 -13.69 -32.92 31.59
CA PRO A 600 -12.34 -32.38 31.47
C PRO A 600 -12.16 -31.10 32.32
N THR A 601 -11.83 -31.29 33.59
CA THR A 601 -11.41 -30.25 34.56
C THR A 601 -10.24 -29.39 34.05
N ALA A 602 -9.44 -29.91 33.11
CA ALA A 602 -8.35 -29.16 32.47
C ALA A 602 -8.82 -27.89 31.73
N ALA A 603 -10.01 -27.90 31.11
CA ALA A 603 -10.49 -26.75 30.34
C ALA A 603 -10.90 -25.56 31.22
N LEU A 604 -11.54 -25.82 32.36
CA LEU A 604 -11.95 -24.79 33.33
C LEU A 604 -10.75 -24.17 34.05
N VAL A 605 -9.74 -24.98 34.39
CA VAL A 605 -8.50 -24.49 35.01
C VAL A 605 -7.72 -23.59 34.06
N VAL A 606 -7.64 -23.94 32.77
CA VAL A 606 -6.96 -23.11 31.76
C VAL A 606 -7.67 -21.77 31.56
N VAL A 607 -9.01 -21.76 31.49
CA VAL A 607 -9.78 -20.50 31.36
C VAL A 607 -9.61 -19.61 32.60
N GLY A 608 -9.66 -20.19 33.81
CA GLY A 608 -9.42 -19.45 35.06
C GLY A 608 -7.99 -18.91 35.18
N PHE A 609 -6.99 -19.67 34.74
CA PHE A 609 -5.59 -19.25 34.75
C PHE A 609 -5.29 -18.16 33.71
N CYS A 610 -5.86 -18.25 32.51
CA CYS A 610 -5.75 -17.19 31.50
C CYS A 610 -6.45 -15.90 31.96
N GLY A 611 -7.61 -16.00 32.61
CA GLY A 611 -8.32 -14.86 33.19
C GLY A 611 -7.53 -14.16 34.30
N SER A 612 -6.94 -14.93 35.22
CA SER A 612 -6.14 -14.37 36.33
C SER A 612 -4.83 -13.75 35.85
N LEU A 613 -4.19 -14.31 34.82
CA LEU A 613 -3.02 -13.70 34.17
C LEU A 613 -3.39 -12.39 33.46
N ALA A 614 -4.53 -12.33 32.78
CA ALA A 614 -5.00 -11.11 32.13
C ALA A 614 -5.29 -9.99 33.15
N ILE A 615 -5.97 -10.31 34.25
CA ILE A 615 -6.22 -9.37 35.35
C ILE A 615 -4.90 -8.94 36.01
N SER A 616 -4.01 -9.88 36.34
CA SER A 616 -2.70 -9.57 36.95
C SER A 616 -1.84 -8.68 36.03
N TRP A 617 -1.85 -8.92 34.73
CA TRP A 617 -1.16 -8.08 33.74
C TRP A 617 -1.75 -6.67 33.67
N LEU A 618 -3.08 -6.54 33.65
CA LEU A 618 -3.79 -5.25 33.70
C LEU A 618 -3.51 -4.49 35.00
N THR A 619 -3.57 -5.16 36.15
CA THR A 619 -3.33 -4.57 37.48
C THR A 619 -1.88 -4.10 37.65
N ARG A 620 -0.89 -4.89 37.18
CA ARG A 620 0.52 -4.47 37.21
C ARG A 620 0.80 -3.27 36.30
N ARG A 621 0.10 -3.17 35.17
CA ARG A 621 0.14 -1.98 34.31
C ARG A 621 -0.49 -0.78 35.00
N PHE A 622 -1.63 -0.96 35.66
CA PHE A 622 -2.32 0.10 36.40
C PHE A 622 -1.48 0.65 37.56
N ILE A 623 -0.82 -0.22 38.34
CA ILE A 623 0.06 0.17 39.45
C ILE A 623 1.32 0.89 38.98
N ARG A 624 1.82 0.62 37.75
CA ARG A 624 2.99 1.32 37.20
C ARG A 624 2.67 2.69 36.59
N MET A 625 1.39 3.02 36.43
CA MET A 625 0.94 4.28 35.85
C MET A 625 0.62 5.37 36.89
N TRP A 626 0.60 5.01 38.16
CA TRP A 626 0.47 5.89 39.32
C TRP A 626 1.74 5.79 40.16
#